data_AF-A0AAY4C964-F1
#
_entry.id   AF-A0AAY4C964-F1
#
_cell.length_a   1.000
_cell.length_b   1.000
_cell.length_c   1.000
_cell.angle_alpha   90.00
_cell.angle_beta   90.00
_cell.angle_gamma   90.00
#
_symmetry.space_group_name_H-M   'P 1'
#
loop_
_entity.id
_entity.type
_entity.pdbx_description
1 polymer ?
#
loop_
_entity_poly.entity_id
_entity_poly.type
_entity_poly.pdbx_seq_one_letter_code
_entity_poly.pdbx_strand_id
1 'polypeptide(L)'
;MAPTVTSAVTFSKEQLTFTNKIRKPLVEKMRRDRINNSIEQLKSLLVSEIRSDQPDSKLEKADILEMAVCFLRQLQHLQSMKKPSEAASQGFSRCVQETVHFLSREDMKTQIHQRLLNQFQSLQPPCDKNRKESVLPQLNSPVQLTNSKEKSPVTSSLWRPW
;
A
#
# COMPACT_ATOMS: atom_id res chain seq x y z
N MET A 1 -69.76 -21.84 30.18
CA MET A 1 -69.62 -21.28 28.82
C MET A 1 -68.38 -20.40 28.81
N ALA A 2 -67.27 -20.87 28.23
CA ALA A 2 -66.04 -20.09 28.09
C ALA A 2 -65.70 -20.00 26.59
N PRO A 3 -65.35 -18.82 26.06
CA PRO A 3 -64.93 -18.70 24.67
C PRO A 3 -63.42 -18.96 24.56
N THR A 4 -63.04 -19.79 23.59
CA THR A 4 -61.65 -19.97 23.14
C THR A 4 -61.54 -19.39 21.74
N VAL A 5 -60.84 -18.27 21.58
CA VAL A 5 -60.24 -17.89 20.29
C VAL A 5 -58.94 -17.14 20.57
N THR A 6 -57.83 -17.88 20.65
CA THR A 6 -56.48 -17.31 20.61
C THR A 6 -55.97 -17.44 19.18
N SER A 7 -56.24 -16.41 18.37
CA SER A 7 -55.66 -16.27 17.02
C SER A 7 -54.54 -15.24 17.08
N ALA A 8 -53.37 -15.66 17.53
CA ALA A 8 -52.13 -14.92 17.34
C ALA A 8 -51.02 -15.94 17.06
N VAL A 9 -50.08 -15.57 16.19
CA VAL A 9 -48.90 -16.35 15.78
C VAL A 9 -49.09 -17.19 14.50
N THR A 10 -49.53 -16.57 13.42
CA THR A 10 -49.14 -16.99 12.05
C THR A 10 -48.47 -15.86 11.25
N PHE A 11 -48.53 -14.62 11.73
CA PHE A 11 -48.00 -13.44 11.02
C PHE A 11 -46.47 -13.31 10.99
N SER A 12 -45.71 -14.14 11.71
CA SER A 12 -44.28 -13.85 11.97
C SER A 12 -43.28 -14.53 11.03
N LYS A 13 -43.58 -15.69 10.42
CA LYS A 13 -42.55 -16.43 9.67
C LYS A 13 -42.51 -16.07 8.18
N GLU A 14 -43.67 -15.97 7.52
CA GLU A 14 -43.74 -15.69 6.09
C GLU A 14 -43.41 -14.24 5.74
N GLN A 15 -43.91 -13.26 6.52
CA GLN A 15 -43.58 -11.83 6.40
C GLN A 15 -42.06 -11.56 6.57
N LEU A 16 -41.40 -12.23 7.51
CA LEU A 16 -39.93 -12.13 7.68
C LEU A 16 -39.19 -12.67 6.46
N THR A 17 -39.64 -13.78 5.87
CA THR A 17 -38.99 -14.32 4.65
C THR A 17 -39.21 -13.44 3.42
N PHE A 18 -40.41 -12.89 3.23
CA PHE A 18 -40.73 -11.98 2.12
C PHE A 18 -39.95 -10.67 2.23
N THR A 19 -39.90 -10.09 3.42
CA THR A 19 -39.12 -8.88 3.65
C THR A 19 -37.60 -9.11 3.54
N ASN A 20 -37.09 -10.29 3.94
CA ASN A 20 -35.70 -10.67 3.66
C ASN A 20 -35.43 -10.89 2.16
N LYS A 21 -36.39 -11.45 1.42
CA LYS A 21 -36.31 -11.65 -0.04
C LYS A 21 -36.32 -10.33 -0.81
N ILE A 22 -36.83 -9.23 -0.25
CA ILE A 22 -36.82 -7.89 -0.87
C ILE A 22 -35.65 -7.03 -0.37
N ARG A 23 -35.32 -7.10 0.92
CA ARG A 23 -34.20 -6.33 1.51
C ARG A 23 -32.85 -6.78 0.98
N LYS A 24 -32.64 -8.09 0.78
CA LYS A 24 -31.37 -8.62 0.24
C LYS A 24 -31.08 -8.09 -1.18
N PRO A 25 -32.03 -8.12 -2.15
CA PRO A 25 -31.87 -7.47 -3.44
C PRO A 25 -31.58 -5.97 -3.36
N LEU A 26 -32.24 -5.26 -2.43
CA LEU A 26 -32.02 -3.82 -2.26
C LEU A 26 -30.60 -3.51 -1.75
N VAL A 27 -30.13 -4.23 -0.73
CA VAL A 27 -28.77 -4.06 -0.18
C VAL A 27 -27.72 -4.41 -1.24
N GLU A 28 -27.91 -5.48 -2.00
CA GLU A 28 -26.98 -5.84 -3.06
C GLU A 28 -26.99 -4.82 -4.21
N LYS A 29 -28.15 -4.24 -4.54
CA LYS A 29 -28.23 -3.12 -5.48
C LYS A 29 -27.42 -1.93 -4.98
N MET A 30 -27.60 -1.51 -3.72
CA MET A 30 -26.81 -0.43 -3.13
C MET A 30 -25.31 -0.74 -3.13
N ARG A 31 -24.91 -1.99 -2.89
CA ARG A 31 -23.50 -2.41 -2.96
C ARG A 31 -22.95 -2.28 -4.38
N ARG A 32 -23.70 -2.75 -5.39
CA ARG A 32 -23.32 -2.62 -6.81
C ARG A 32 -23.23 -1.17 -7.24
N ASP A 33 -24.17 -0.34 -6.82
CA ASP A 33 -24.19 1.09 -7.13
C ASP A 33 -22.96 1.78 -6.53
N ARG A 34 -22.60 1.46 -5.27
CA ARG A 34 -21.35 1.95 -4.65
C ARG A 34 -20.10 1.52 -5.41
N ILE A 35 -20.02 0.26 -5.82
CA ILE A 35 -18.87 -0.23 -6.61
C ILE A 35 -18.79 0.49 -7.94
N ASN A 36 -19.90 0.63 -8.66
CA ASN A 36 -19.92 1.34 -9.94
C ASN A 36 -19.50 2.80 -9.78
N ASN A 37 -20.00 3.49 -8.76
CA ASN A 37 -19.60 4.87 -8.47
C ASN A 37 -18.09 4.98 -8.19
N SER A 38 -17.52 4.07 -7.40
CA SER A 38 -16.08 4.06 -7.15
C SER A 38 -15.24 3.81 -8.41
N ILE A 39 -15.72 2.99 -9.35
CA ILE A 39 -15.04 2.75 -10.63
C ILE A 39 -15.10 3.99 -11.53
N GLU A 40 -16.22 4.72 -11.53
CA GLU A 40 -16.35 5.99 -12.26
C GLU A 40 -15.44 7.09 -11.68
N GLN A 41 -15.37 7.20 -10.34
CA GLN A 41 -14.42 8.09 -9.67
C GLN A 41 -12.97 7.74 -10.05
N LEU A 42 -12.63 6.45 -10.04
CA LEU A 42 -11.31 5.96 -10.43
C LEU A 42 -10.98 6.32 -11.89
N LYS A 43 -11.94 6.18 -12.81
CA LYS A 43 -11.79 6.62 -14.21
C LYS A 43 -11.43 8.10 -14.29
N SER A 44 -12.17 8.96 -13.59
CA SER A 44 -11.93 10.41 -13.59
C SER A 44 -10.52 10.75 -13.11
N LEU A 45 -10.07 10.16 -12.01
CA LEU A 45 -8.73 10.37 -11.45
C LEU A 45 -7.62 9.91 -12.42
N LEU A 46 -7.77 8.73 -13.01
CA LEU A 46 -6.76 8.19 -13.93
C LEU A 46 -6.69 8.96 -15.25
N VAL A 47 -7.83 9.37 -15.80
CA VAL A 47 -7.86 10.18 -17.04
C VAL A 47 -7.23 11.55 -16.79
N SER A 48 -7.54 12.19 -15.66
CA SER A 48 -6.96 13.49 -15.28
C SER A 48 -5.44 13.44 -15.08
N GLU A 49 -4.90 12.36 -14.52
CA GLU A 49 -3.48 12.29 -14.13
C GLU A 49 -2.58 11.65 -15.22
N ILE A 50 -3.13 10.77 -16.07
CA ILE A 50 -2.32 9.89 -16.96
C ILE A 50 -2.52 10.23 -18.45
N ARG A 51 -3.68 10.76 -18.86
CA ARG A 51 -4.05 10.90 -20.28
C ARG A 51 -4.78 12.20 -20.58
N SER A 52 -4.05 13.32 -20.66
CA SER A 52 -4.58 14.61 -21.12
C SER A 52 -5.06 14.60 -22.59
N ASP A 53 -4.61 13.63 -23.40
CA ASP A 53 -4.61 13.78 -24.86
C ASP A 53 -5.57 12.84 -25.62
N GLN A 54 -6.36 12.00 -24.94
CA GLN A 54 -7.30 11.10 -25.63
C GLN A 54 -8.76 11.33 -25.17
N PRO A 55 -9.67 11.75 -26.07
CA PRO A 55 -11.04 12.07 -25.70
C PRO A 55 -11.78 10.78 -25.32
N ASP A 56 -12.22 10.74 -24.05
CA ASP A 56 -13.24 9.89 -23.43
C ASP A 56 -13.55 8.56 -24.14
N SER A 57 -12.48 7.84 -24.50
CA SER A 57 -12.55 6.67 -25.36
C SER A 57 -13.08 5.54 -24.52
N LYS A 58 -14.42 5.43 -24.44
CA LYS A 58 -15.25 4.40 -23.81
C LYS A 58 -14.44 3.31 -23.07
N LEU A 59 -13.80 3.70 -21.96
CA LEU A 59 -12.94 2.79 -21.21
C LEU A 59 -13.83 1.73 -20.58
N GLU A 60 -13.56 0.47 -20.86
CA GLU A 60 -14.27 -0.61 -20.21
C GLU A 60 -13.82 -0.73 -18.75
N LYS A 61 -14.64 -1.39 -17.91
CA LYS A 61 -14.30 -1.55 -16.49
C LYS A 61 -12.99 -2.32 -16.30
N ALA A 62 -12.69 -3.26 -17.18
CA ALA A 62 -11.43 -4.00 -17.16
C ALA A 62 -10.24 -3.06 -17.42
N ASP A 63 -10.33 -2.22 -18.46
CA ASP A 63 -9.29 -1.24 -18.81
C ASP A 63 -9.03 -0.25 -17.67
N ILE A 64 -10.10 0.26 -17.04
CA ILE A 64 -9.98 1.19 -15.89
C ILE A 64 -9.19 0.52 -14.76
N LEU A 65 -9.51 -0.73 -14.44
CA LEU A 65 -8.85 -1.46 -13.36
C LEU A 65 -7.40 -1.83 -13.71
N GLU A 66 -7.13 -2.21 -14.96
CA GLU A 66 -5.78 -2.52 -15.42
C GLU A 66 -4.88 -1.28 -15.37
N MET A 67 -5.38 -0.15 -15.87
CA MET A 67 -4.69 1.14 -15.80
C MET A 67 -4.41 1.54 -14.34
N ALA A 68 -5.38 1.35 -13.43
CA ALA A 68 -5.19 1.61 -12.01
C ALA A 68 -4.08 0.77 -11.39
N VAL A 69 -4.04 -0.53 -11.70
CA VAL A 69 -3.00 -1.43 -11.19
C VAL A 69 -1.63 -1.04 -11.73
N CYS A 70 -1.54 -0.69 -13.01
CA CYS A 70 -0.31 -0.20 -13.63
C CYS A 70 0.20 1.07 -12.91
N PHE A 71 -0.68 2.05 -12.70
CA PHE A 71 -0.37 3.29 -12.00
C PHE A 71 0.12 3.04 -10.56
N LEU A 72 -0.56 2.19 -9.79
CA LEU A 72 -0.16 1.88 -8.42
C LEU A 72 1.19 1.18 -8.34
N ARG A 73 1.49 0.26 -9.27
CA ARG A 73 2.80 -0.39 -9.35
C ARG A 73 3.90 0.63 -9.67
N GLN A 74 3.64 1.55 -10.58
CA GLN A 74 4.56 2.64 -10.90
C GLN A 74 4.80 3.54 -9.68
N LEU A 75 3.74 3.93 -8.97
CA LEU A 75 3.84 4.76 -7.78
C LEU A 75 4.65 4.06 -6.67
N GLN A 76 4.44 2.78 -6.45
CA GLN A 76 5.20 1.98 -5.49
C GLN A 76 6.69 1.93 -5.85
N HIS A 77 7.01 1.77 -7.13
CA HIS A 77 8.40 1.81 -7.61
C HIS A 77 9.04 3.19 -7.40
N LEU A 78 8.32 4.28 -7.68
CA LEU A 78 8.80 5.62 -7.41
C LEU A 78 9.05 5.84 -5.91
N GLN A 79 8.17 5.32 -5.04
CA GLN A 79 8.34 5.41 -3.60
C GLN A 79 9.52 4.60 -3.07
N SER A 80 9.79 3.40 -3.60
CA SER A 80 10.97 2.63 -3.21
C SER A 80 12.28 3.29 -3.66
N MET A 81 12.23 4.07 -4.75
CA MET A 81 13.36 4.82 -5.28
C MET A 81 13.52 6.22 -4.67
N LYS A 82 12.59 6.68 -3.82
CA LYS A 82 12.76 7.90 -3.03
C LYS A 82 13.84 7.68 -1.97
N LYS A 83 15.10 7.84 -2.38
CA LYS A 83 16.21 8.03 -1.45
C LYS A 83 15.91 9.26 -0.59
N PRO A 84 16.25 9.24 0.71
CA PRO A 84 16.30 10.46 1.51
C PRO A 84 17.06 11.53 0.73
N SER A 85 16.60 12.79 0.79
CA SER A 85 17.30 13.91 0.15
C SER A 85 18.80 13.79 0.37
N GLU A 86 19.59 13.80 -0.72
CA GLU A 86 21.05 13.61 -0.63
C GLU A 86 21.66 14.60 0.36
N ALA A 87 21.17 15.85 0.38
CA ALA A 87 21.55 16.86 1.36
C ALA A 87 21.23 16.48 2.82
N ALA A 88 20.07 15.85 3.07
CA ALA A 88 19.70 15.37 4.40
C ALA A 88 20.58 14.19 4.84
N SER A 89 20.84 13.24 3.93
CA SER A 89 21.71 12.10 4.19
C SER A 89 23.16 12.53 4.45
N GLN A 90 23.65 13.52 3.71
CA GLN A 90 24.97 14.11 3.88
C GLN A 90 25.08 14.89 5.20
N GLY A 91 24.06 15.69 5.55
CA GLY A 91 23.97 16.40 6.81
C GLY A 91 23.98 15.46 8.02
N PHE A 92 23.22 14.37 7.94
CA PHE A 92 23.22 13.31 8.95
C PHE A 92 24.60 12.65 9.08
N SER A 93 25.20 12.23 7.96
CA SER A 93 26.54 11.60 7.97
C SER A 93 27.61 12.52 8.58
N ARG A 94 27.57 13.82 8.25
CA ARG A 94 28.49 14.81 8.79
C ARG A 94 28.31 15.00 10.30
N CYS A 95 27.05 15.08 10.76
CA CYS A 95 26.72 15.19 12.18
C CYS A 95 27.20 13.97 12.98
N VAL A 96 26.95 12.75 12.48
CA VAL A 96 27.43 11.51 13.10
C VAL A 96 28.95 11.48 13.16
N GLN A 97 29.62 11.83 12.06
CA GLN A 97 31.09 11.87 12.01
C GLN A 97 31.68 12.86 13.02
N GLU A 98 31.11 14.06 13.12
CA GLU A 98 31.57 15.08 14.07
C GLU A 98 31.33 14.62 15.52
N THR A 99 30.21 13.97 15.79
CA THR A 99 29.88 13.44 17.12
C THR A 99 30.86 12.34 17.53
N VAL A 100 31.17 11.37 16.64
CA VAL A 100 32.19 10.35 16.90
C VAL A 100 33.55 10.98 17.14
N HIS A 101 33.91 11.98 16.35
CA HIS A 101 35.18 12.67 16.45
C HIS A 101 35.32 13.46 17.77
N PHE A 102 34.27 14.15 18.21
CA PHE A 102 34.20 14.85 19.48
C PHE A 102 34.35 13.87 20.66
N LEU A 103 33.53 12.81 20.69
CA LEU A 103 33.59 11.78 21.71
C LEU A 103 34.96 11.06 21.72
N SER A 104 35.63 10.92 20.59
CA SER A 104 36.96 10.29 20.55
C SER A 104 38.09 11.15 21.14
N ARG A 105 37.90 12.48 21.25
CA ARG A 105 38.90 13.41 21.81
C ARG A 105 38.77 13.60 23.32
N GLU A 106 37.58 13.40 23.88
CA GLU A 106 37.34 13.59 25.31
C GLU A 106 37.79 12.38 26.13
N ASP A 107 38.67 12.62 27.12
CA ASP A 107 39.15 11.59 28.06
C ASP A 107 38.10 11.15 29.11
N MET A 108 36.84 11.60 28.96
CA MET A 108 35.74 11.31 29.87
C MET A 108 35.20 9.88 29.66
N LYS A 109 35.92 8.88 30.18
CA LYS A 109 35.59 7.45 30.08
C LYS A 109 34.43 7.02 31.00
N THR A 110 33.28 7.70 30.92
CA THR A 110 32.07 7.21 31.56
C THR A 110 31.48 6.04 30.77
N GLN A 111 30.74 5.16 31.44
CA GLN A 111 30.05 4.04 30.77
C GLN A 111 29.07 4.54 29.68
N ILE A 112 28.46 5.71 29.89
CA ILE A 112 27.55 6.36 28.94
C ILE A 112 28.31 6.80 27.68
N HIS A 113 29.48 7.40 27.85
CA HIS A 113 30.33 7.84 26.75
C HIS A 113 30.72 6.68 25.81
N GLN A 114 31.14 5.54 26.37
CA GLN A 114 31.46 4.35 25.59
C GLN A 114 30.25 3.78 24.83
N ARG A 115 29.07 3.76 25.46
CA ARG A 115 27.84 3.29 24.82
C ARG A 115 27.43 4.20 23.67
N LEU A 116 27.50 5.52 23.85
CA LEU A 116 27.19 6.50 22.81
C LEU A 116 28.16 6.35 21.62
N LEU A 117 29.47 6.28 21.89
CA LEU A 117 30.46 6.12 20.83
C LEU A 117 30.22 4.87 19.97
N ASN A 118 29.94 3.73 20.60
CA ASN A 118 29.62 2.49 19.89
C ASN A 118 28.34 2.60 19.06
N GLN A 119 27.32 3.28 19.58
CA GLN A 119 26.09 3.54 18.82
C GLN A 119 26.36 4.37 17.57
N PHE A 120 27.08 5.49 17.69
CA PHE A 120 27.37 6.35 16.56
C PHE A 120 28.33 5.71 15.54
N GLN A 121 29.26 4.86 15.98
CA GLN A 121 30.09 4.06 15.07
C GLN A 121 29.25 3.04 14.28
N SER A 122 28.24 2.42 14.90
CA SER A 122 27.33 1.51 14.20
C SER A 122 26.42 2.20 13.18
N LEU A 123 26.20 3.51 13.35
CA LEU A 123 25.42 4.35 12.44
C LEU A 123 26.25 4.90 11.27
N GLN A 124 27.58 4.75 11.30
CA GLN A 124 28.39 5.15 10.15
C GLN A 124 28.20 4.18 8.99
N PRO A 125 27.91 4.67 7.78
CA PRO A 125 27.99 3.84 6.60
C PRO A 125 29.46 3.36 6.43
N PRO A 126 29.69 2.12 5.93
CA PRO A 126 31.03 1.67 5.57
C PRO A 126 31.67 2.71 4.65
N CYS A 127 32.76 3.32 5.11
CA CYS A 127 33.43 4.36 4.35
C CYS A 127 34.12 3.71 3.15
N ASP A 128 33.49 3.77 1.97
CA ASP A 128 34.13 3.43 0.69
C ASP A 128 35.22 4.46 0.38
N LYS A 129 36.37 4.32 1.03
CA LYS A 129 37.61 4.98 0.63
C LYS A 129 38.25 4.25 -0.55
N ASN A 130 37.54 4.03 -1.66
CA ASN A 130 38.17 3.61 -2.92
C ASN A 130 37.34 4.09 -4.13
N ARG A 131 37.56 5.35 -4.52
CA ARG A 131 37.14 5.88 -5.82
C ARG A 131 38.14 5.46 -6.90
N LYS A 132 37.78 4.47 -7.72
CA LYS A 132 38.08 4.29 -9.16
C LYS A 132 36.95 3.36 -9.65
N GLU A 133 36.19 3.56 -10.71
CA GLU A 133 36.38 4.20 -12.00
C GLU A 133 34.98 4.23 -12.65
N SER A 134 34.73 5.19 -13.54
CA SER A 134 33.45 5.31 -14.24
C SER A 134 33.25 4.17 -15.23
N VAL A 135 32.15 3.42 -15.15
CA VAL A 135 31.49 2.86 -16.34
C VAL A 135 30.00 2.69 -16.03
N LEU A 136 29.16 3.29 -16.87
CA LEU A 136 27.71 3.02 -16.96
C LEU A 136 27.44 1.51 -17.16
N PRO A 137 26.28 1.02 -16.70
CA PRO A 137 25.54 0.03 -17.47
C PRO A 137 24.20 0.65 -17.85
N GLN A 138 24.06 1.11 -19.10
CA GLN A 138 23.46 0.34 -20.19
C GLN A 138 22.22 -0.46 -19.78
N LEU A 139 21.08 0.12 -20.19
CA LEU A 139 19.85 -0.54 -20.62
C LEU A 139 20.12 -1.98 -21.09
N ASN A 140 19.50 -2.97 -20.44
CA ASN A 140 19.04 -4.23 -21.05
C ASN A 140 18.13 -4.96 -20.06
N SER A 141 16.83 -4.99 -20.39
CA SER A 141 15.89 -5.98 -19.88
C SER A 141 16.16 -7.31 -20.56
N PRO A 142 16.01 -8.44 -19.85
CA PRO A 142 15.10 -9.44 -20.38
C PRO A 142 14.07 -9.88 -19.35
N VAL A 143 12.82 -9.89 -19.80
CA VAL A 143 11.68 -10.61 -19.25
C VAL A 143 12.09 -12.04 -18.85
N GLN A 144 11.87 -12.39 -17.58
CA GLN A 144 11.80 -13.78 -17.14
C GLN A 144 10.53 -13.98 -16.33
N LEU A 145 9.54 -14.55 -17.01
CA LEU A 145 8.35 -15.15 -16.41
C LEU A 145 8.81 -16.38 -15.62
N THR A 146 8.87 -16.29 -14.29
CA THR A 146 9.03 -17.47 -13.44
C THR A 146 7.85 -17.56 -12.49
N ASN A 147 7.05 -18.61 -12.68
CA ASN A 147 6.03 -19.05 -11.73
C ASN A 147 6.74 -19.65 -10.52
N SER A 148 6.92 -18.88 -9.46
CA SER A 148 7.28 -19.39 -8.14
C SER A 148 6.05 -19.39 -7.24
N LYS A 149 5.52 -20.59 -7.03
CA LYS A 149 4.46 -20.89 -6.07
C LYS A 149 5.02 -20.80 -4.66
N GLU A 150 5.17 -19.59 -4.15
CA GLU A 150 5.62 -19.35 -2.78
C GLU A 150 4.40 -19.16 -1.86
N LYS A 151 4.14 -20.16 -1.03
CA LYS A 151 3.13 -20.11 0.03
C LYS A 151 3.70 -19.28 1.18
N SER A 152 3.45 -17.97 1.16
CA SER A 152 3.55 -17.12 2.35
C SER A 152 2.20 -17.10 3.09
N PRO A 153 2.17 -17.09 4.42
CA PRO A 153 0.95 -17.07 5.21
C PRO A 153 0.39 -15.65 5.19
N VAL A 154 -0.22 -15.28 4.06
CA VAL A 154 -1.11 -14.13 4.02
C VAL A 154 -2.28 -14.53 4.90
N THR A 155 -2.56 -13.74 5.93
CA THR A 155 -3.90 -13.64 6.50
C THR A 155 -4.81 -13.15 5.37
N SER A 156 -5.15 -14.06 4.45
CA SER A 156 -6.13 -13.79 3.43
C SER A 156 -7.40 -13.64 4.24
N SER A 157 -7.80 -12.41 4.51
CA SER A 157 -9.17 -12.09 4.84
C SER A 157 -9.96 -12.74 3.72
N LEU A 158 -10.45 -13.95 3.98
CA LEU A 158 -11.17 -14.78 3.04
C LEU A 158 -12.23 -13.86 2.50
N TRP A 159 -12.09 -13.50 1.23
CA TRP A 159 -13.07 -12.69 0.54
C TRP A 159 -14.39 -13.43 0.76
N ARG A 160 -15.27 -12.86 1.59
CA ARG A 160 -16.58 -13.44 1.83
C ARG A 160 -17.49 -12.87 0.75
N PRO A 161 -17.99 -13.69 -0.19
CA PRO A 161 -19.08 -13.26 -1.03
C PRO A 161 -20.26 -12.95 -0.09
N TRP A 162 -20.92 -11.81 -0.32
CA TRP A 162 -22.20 -11.51 0.29
C TRP A 162 -23.29 -12.41 -0.29
#